data_AF-A0A7J4K1R7-F1
#
_entry.id   AF-A0A7J4K1R7-F1
#
_cell.length_a   1.000
_cell.length_b   1.000
_cell.length_c   1.000
_cell.angle_alpha   90.00
_cell.angle_beta   90.00
_cell.angle_gamma   90.00
#
_symmetry.space_group_name_H-M   'P 1'
#
loop_
_entity.id
_entity.type
_entity.pdbx_description
1 polymer ?
#
loop_
_entity_poly.entity_id
_entity_poly.type
_entity_poly.pdbx_seq_one_letter_code
_entity_poly.pdbx_strand_id
1 'polypeptide(L)'
;MQYIGSQITTPSIIDELAADGRYAIYLTVECFDRRDKLMRADKANISLERGREALCYAKNAGLNTSMLYILGLDPLERIKEEMPKYKDALTRHPIVNLMQAYSAEQESLRHPEARDMDYYILGRKAIESVFLPTRMRPRSWENYRAPWSTAYGGERLDTII
;
A
#
# COMPACT_ATOMS: atom_id res chain seq x y z
N MET A 1 12.24 13.22 11.36
CA MET A 1 11.95 11.80 11.67
C MET A 1 10.46 11.60 11.48
N GLN A 2 10.02 10.81 10.50
CA GLN A 2 8.60 10.50 10.27
C GLN A 2 8.31 9.14 10.91
N TYR A 3 7.56 9.11 12.02
CA TYR A 3 7.07 7.85 12.57
C TYR A 3 5.87 7.35 11.76
N ILE A 4 5.83 6.03 11.60
CA ILE A 4 4.97 5.28 10.68
C ILE A 4 4.08 4.39 11.56
N GLY A 5 2.88 4.86 11.90
CA GLY A 5 1.90 4.09 12.65
C GLY A 5 1.03 3.23 11.74
N SER A 6 1.08 1.91 11.89
CA SER A 6 0.40 0.94 11.01
C SER A 6 -1.09 0.69 11.31
N GLN A 7 -1.59 1.21 12.43
CA GLN A 7 -2.93 0.95 12.96
C GLN A 7 -3.58 2.17 13.63
N ILE A 8 -3.08 3.38 13.38
CA ILE A 8 -3.65 4.59 14.01
C ILE A 8 -4.91 5.00 13.27
N THR A 9 -6.06 4.76 13.90
CA THR A 9 -7.38 5.09 13.34
C THR A 9 -8.23 6.00 14.22
N THR A 10 -7.72 6.42 15.37
CA THR A 10 -8.47 7.20 16.35
C THR A 10 -8.29 8.69 16.05
N PRO A 11 -9.38 9.46 15.80
CA PRO A 11 -9.29 10.87 15.43
C PRO A 11 -8.46 11.74 16.40
N SER A 12 -8.66 11.58 17.71
CA SER A 12 -7.92 12.38 18.71
C SER A 12 -6.41 12.15 18.65
N ILE A 13 -5.97 10.90 18.45
CA ILE A 13 -4.55 10.57 18.29
C ILE A 13 -4.04 11.16 16.97
N ILE A 14 -4.83 11.12 15.91
CA ILE A 14 -4.46 11.71 14.62
C ILE A 14 -4.28 13.24 14.75
N ASP A 15 -5.16 13.91 15.47
CA ASP A 15 -5.06 15.36 15.72
C ASP A 15 -3.81 15.71 16.52
N GLU A 16 -3.47 14.93 17.56
CA GLU A 16 -2.24 15.08 18.32
C GLU A 16 -0.99 14.95 17.43
N LEU A 17 -0.97 13.94 16.55
CA LEU A 17 0.12 13.73 15.59
C LEU A 17 0.20 14.85 14.55
N ALA A 18 -0.94 15.36 14.11
CA ALA A 18 -1.02 16.47 13.17
C ALA A 18 -0.46 17.76 13.79
N ALA A 19 -0.81 18.05 15.04
CA ALA A 19 -0.32 19.21 15.77
C ALA A 19 1.21 19.21 15.95
N ASP A 20 1.81 18.02 16.11
CA ASP A 20 3.26 17.88 16.21
C ASP A 20 4.00 18.08 14.87
N GLY A 21 3.32 17.84 13.73
CA GLY A 21 3.82 18.16 12.38
C GLY A 21 4.96 17.28 11.86
N ARG A 22 5.45 16.31 12.64
CA ARG A 22 6.59 15.46 12.26
C ARG A 22 6.19 14.09 11.72
N TYR A 23 4.90 13.76 11.73
CA TYR A 23 4.40 12.41 11.49
C TYR A 23 3.82 12.20 10.07
N ALA A 24 3.73 10.92 9.70
CA ALA A 24 3.03 10.46 8.51
C ALA A 24 2.33 9.14 8.82
N ILE A 25 1.13 8.93 8.30
CA ILE A 25 0.35 7.72 8.58
C ILE A 25 0.43 6.77 7.39
N TYR A 26 0.84 5.53 7.67
CA TYR A 26 0.88 4.47 6.67
C TYR A 26 0.04 3.31 7.15
N LEU A 27 -1.11 3.09 6.51
CA LEU A 27 -1.97 1.97 6.87
C LEU A 27 -1.37 0.65 6.36
N THR A 28 -1.26 -0.35 7.23
CA THR A 28 -0.82 -1.69 6.82
C THR A 28 -2.01 -2.48 6.29
N VAL A 29 -2.23 -2.42 4.97
CA VAL A 29 -3.32 -3.13 4.29
C VAL A 29 -2.90 -4.58 4.03
N GLU A 30 -1.67 -4.80 3.55
CA GLU A 30 -1.06 -6.10 3.16
C GLU A 30 -1.80 -6.81 2.01
N CYS A 31 -3.10 -7.07 2.15
CA CYS A 31 -3.97 -7.71 1.16
C CYS A 31 -5.40 -7.16 1.27
N PHE A 32 -6.21 -7.34 0.24
CA PHE A 32 -7.61 -6.93 0.22
C PHE A 32 -8.55 -8.05 0.64
N ASP A 33 -8.25 -9.27 0.21
CA ASP A 33 -9.02 -10.48 0.48
C ASP A 33 -8.30 -11.39 1.49
N ARG A 34 -9.06 -12.30 2.11
CA ARG A 34 -8.55 -13.32 3.04
C ARG A 34 -7.75 -12.72 4.20
N ARG A 35 -8.03 -11.46 4.58
CA ARG A 35 -7.30 -10.71 5.61
C ARG A 35 -7.31 -11.40 6.96
N ASP A 36 -8.42 -12.06 7.29
CA ASP A 36 -8.60 -12.91 8.48
C ASP A 36 -7.65 -14.11 8.52
N LYS A 37 -7.23 -14.61 7.35
CA LYS A 37 -6.32 -15.76 7.21
C LYS A 37 -4.86 -15.35 7.05
N LEU A 38 -4.62 -14.19 6.42
CA LEU A 38 -3.29 -13.75 6.03
C LEU A 38 -2.64 -12.79 7.02
N MET A 39 -3.45 -12.02 7.76
CA MET A 39 -2.95 -11.04 8.72
C MET A 39 -3.06 -11.58 10.15
N ARG A 40 -2.19 -11.08 11.03
CA ARG A 40 -2.38 -11.27 12.48
C ARG A 40 -3.72 -10.68 12.91
N ALA A 41 -4.39 -11.31 13.87
CA ALA A 41 -5.74 -10.97 14.30
C ALA A 41 -5.90 -9.48 14.70
N ASP A 42 -4.89 -8.89 15.34
CA ASP A 42 -4.84 -7.48 15.71
C ASP A 42 -4.85 -6.53 14.50
N LYS A 43 -4.18 -6.91 13.40
CA LYS A 43 -4.16 -6.15 12.14
C LYS A 43 -5.41 -6.38 11.28
N ALA A 44 -6.00 -7.58 11.34
CA ALA A 44 -7.19 -7.92 10.56
C ALA A 44 -8.45 -7.16 11.01
N ASN A 45 -8.48 -6.72 12.29
CA ASN A 45 -9.65 -6.09 12.92
C ASN A 45 -10.06 -4.73 12.33
N ILE A 46 -9.15 -4.03 11.64
CA ILE A 46 -9.49 -2.79 10.93
C ILE A 46 -10.01 -3.17 9.55
N SER A 47 -11.27 -2.83 9.24
CA SER A 47 -11.83 -3.03 7.89
C SER A 47 -11.13 -2.12 6.87
N LEU A 48 -11.15 -2.51 5.59
CA LEU A 48 -10.58 -1.69 4.51
C LEU A 48 -11.23 -0.30 4.45
N GLU A 49 -12.55 -0.23 4.66
CA GLU A 49 -13.32 1.01 4.72
C GLU A 49 -12.86 1.92 5.85
N ARG A 50 -12.85 1.40 7.09
CA ARG A 50 -12.41 2.17 8.26
C ARG A 50 -10.96 2.62 8.14
N GLY A 51 -10.12 1.79 7.53
CA GLY A 51 -8.75 2.16 7.21
C GLY A 51 -8.66 3.34 6.24
N ARG A 52 -9.47 3.35 5.18
CA ARG A 52 -9.57 4.49 4.24
C ARG A 52 -10.10 5.75 4.91
N GLU A 53 -11.12 5.64 5.75
CA GLU A 53 -11.67 6.76 6.52
C GLU A 53 -10.60 7.41 7.41
N ALA A 54 -9.81 6.60 8.11
CA ALA A 54 -8.70 7.09 8.94
C ALA A 54 -7.63 7.82 8.11
N LEU A 55 -7.28 7.30 6.92
CA LEU A 55 -6.35 7.96 6.01
C LEU A 55 -6.92 9.28 5.47
N CYS A 56 -8.21 9.32 5.10
CA CYS A 56 -8.88 10.56 4.69
C CYS A 56 -8.86 11.60 5.82
N TYR A 57 -9.17 11.18 7.05
CA TYR A 57 -9.14 12.06 8.22
C TYR A 57 -7.72 12.63 8.43
N ALA A 58 -6.70 11.77 8.44
CA ALA A 58 -5.32 12.17 8.61
C ALA A 58 -4.82 13.14 7.52
N LYS A 59 -5.18 12.87 6.26
CA LYS A 59 -4.90 13.76 5.14
C LYS A 59 -5.54 15.14 5.35
N ASN A 60 -6.80 15.18 5.76
CA ASN A 60 -7.53 16.43 6.02
C ASN A 60 -6.97 17.20 7.22
N ALA A 61 -6.39 16.49 8.20
CA ALA A 61 -5.64 17.08 9.31
C ALA A 61 -4.23 17.59 8.91
N GLY A 62 -3.83 17.45 7.64
CA GLY A 62 -2.55 17.95 7.11
C GLY A 62 -1.40 16.95 7.19
N LEU A 63 -1.64 15.69 7.57
CA LEU A 63 -0.61 14.66 7.61
C LEU A 63 -0.35 14.06 6.22
N ASN A 64 0.87 13.56 6.04
CA ASN A 64 1.16 12.69 4.91
C ASN A 64 0.53 11.32 5.11
N THR A 65 -0.06 10.76 4.07
CA THR A 65 -0.74 9.46 4.14
C THR A 65 -0.34 8.53 3.00
N SER A 66 -0.21 7.25 3.32
CA SER A 66 0.06 6.16 2.36
C SER A 66 -0.45 4.82 2.93
N MET A 67 -0.19 3.74 2.22
CA MET A 67 -0.49 2.37 2.65
C MET A 67 0.62 1.40 2.26
N LEU A 68 0.70 0.27 2.96
CA LEU A 68 1.53 -0.86 2.60
C LEU A 68 0.66 -1.97 2.00
N TYR A 69 1.06 -2.46 0.83
CA TYR A 69 0.38 -3.50 0.07
C TYR A 69 1.37 -4.55 -0.42
N ILE A 70 0.96 -5.82 -0.45
CA ILE A 70 1.77 -6.94 -0.94
C ILE A 70 1.15 -7.50 -2.22
N LEU A 71 1.78 -7.19 -3.35
CA LEU A 71 1.37 -7.70 -4.66
C LEU A 71 1.70 -9.19 -4.75
N GLY A 72 0.68 -10.01 -5.01
CA GLY A 72 0.77 -11.48 -5.06
C GLY A 72 -0.06 -12.21 -4.00
N LEU A 73 -0.70 -11.48 -3.09
CA LEU A 73 -1.65 -12.03 -2.13
C LEU A 73 -3.12 -12.01 -2.60
N ASP A 74 -3.48 -11.14 -3.55
CA ASP A 74 -4.84 -10.99 -4.08
C ASP A 74 -4.93 -11.38 -5.57
N PRO A 75 -6.10 -11.75 -6.10
CA PRO A 75 -6.29 -11.84 -7.55
C PRO A 75 -6.16 -10.47 -8.23
N LEU A 76 -5.82 -10.44 -9.52
CA LEU A 76 -5.71 -9.19 -10.28
C LEU A 76 -6.99 -8.35 -10.25
N GLU A 77 -8.14 -9.01 -10.29
CA GLU A 77 -9.42 -8.32 -10.32
C GLU A 77 -9.66 -7.54 -9.03
N ARG A 78 -9.28 -8.11 -7.89
CA ARG A 78 -9.42 -7.43 -6.60
C ARG A 78 -8.52 -6.20 -6.50
N ILE A 79 -7.32 -6.26 -7.07
CA ILE A 79 -6.42 -5.09 -7.14
C ILE A 79 -7.07 -3.96 -7.92
N LYS A 80 -7.65 -4.26 -9.09
CA LYS A 80 -8.33 -3.26 -9.94
C LYS A 80 -9.54 -2.66 -9.23
N GLU A 81 -10.23 -3.43 -8.41
CA GLU A 81 -11.40 -2.96 -7.67
C GLU A 81 -11.02 -2.09 -6.47
N GLU A 82 -10.10 -2.55 -5.62
CA GLU A 82 -9.84 -1.91 -4.32
C GLU A 82 -8.80 -0.80 -4.38
N MET A 83 -7.74 -0.94 -5.19
CA MET A 83 -6.66 0.06 -5.25
C MET A 83 -7.16 1.48 -5.61
N PRO A 84 -8.08 1.67 -6.57
CA PRO A 84 -8.63 3.00 -6.87
C PRO A 84 -9.33 3.67 -5.67
N LYS A 85 -9.93 2.89 -4.78
CA LYS A 85 -10.67 3.40 -3.60
C LYS A 85 -9.74 4.11 -2.60
N TYR A 86 -8.44 3.92 -2.69
CA TYR A 86 -7.45 4.60 -1.83
C TYR A 86 -6.95 5.93 -2.41
N LYS A 87 -7.14 6.18 -3.71
CA LYS A 87 -6.52 7.31 -4.42
C LYS A 87 -6.69 8.65 -3.69
N ASP A 88 -7.89 8.94 -3.21
CA ASP A 88 -8.21 10.21 -2.56
C ASP A 88 -7.83 10.25 -1.08
N ALA A 89 -7.55 9.09 -0.48
CA ALA A 89 -7.09 8.98 0.91
C ALA A 89 -5.56 9.16 1.03
N LEU A 90 -4.80 9.01 -0.06
CA LEU A 90 -3.35 9.07 -0.05
C LEU A 90 -2.81 10.46 -0.45
N THR A 91 -1.67 10.83 0.13
CA THR A 91 -0.85 11.96 -0.34
C THR A 91 0.49 11.51 -0.91
N ARG A 92 0.88 10.25 -0.66
CA ARG A 92 2.08 9.60 -1.20
C ARG A 92 1.70 8.32 -1.91
N HIS A 93 2.54 7.93 -2.87
CA HIS A 93 2.37 6.66 -3.56
C HIS A 93 2.34 5.51 -2.54
N PRO A 94 1.47 4.49 -2.72
CA PRO A 94 1.47 3.33 -1.85
C PRO A 94 2.84 2.64 -1.87
N ILE A 95 3.24 2.08 -0.73
CA ILE A 95 4.36 1.15 -0.64
C ILE A 95 3.85 -0.20 -1.13
N VAL A 96 4.32 -0.64 -2.29
CA VAL A 96 3.94 -1.93 -2.88
C VAL A 96 5.15 -2.84 -2.92
N ASN A 97 5.08 -3.94 -2.17
CA ASN A 97 6.12 -4.96 -2.16
C ASN A 97 5.63 -6.21 -2.90
N LEU A 98 6.53 -6.89 -3.61
CA LEU A 98 6.23 -8.20 -4.18
C LEU A 98 6.15 -9.28 -3.11
N MET A 99 5.20 -10.21 -3.23
CA MET A 99 5.10 -11.39 -2.38
C MET A 99 6.32 -12.29 -2.59
N GLN A 100 7.06 -12.52 -1.51
CA GLN A 100 8.21 -13.41 -1.49
C GLN A 100 7.96 -14.52 -0.48
N ALA A 101 8.14 -15.76 -0.92
CA ALA A 101 8.06 -16.92 -0.07
C ALA A 101 9.48 -17.40 0.25
N TYR A 102 9.80 -17.47 1.54
CA TYR A 102 11.05 -18.03 2.06
C TYR A 102 10.84 -19.41 2.68
N SER A 103 9.58 -19.85 2.79
CA SER A 103 9.18 -21.17 3.26
C SER A 103 8.00 -21.69 2.43
N ALA A 104 7.79 -23.00 2.44
CA ALA A 104 6.63 -23.62 1.79
C ALA A 104 5.29 -23.12 2.36
N GLU A 105 5.27 -22.82 3.66
CA GLU A 105 4.10 -22.22 4.33
C GLU A 105 3.77 -20.84 3.73
N GLN A 106 4.77 -19.97 3.53
CA GLN A 106 4.55 -18.67 2.89
C GLN A 106 4.14 -18.80 1.42
N GLU A 107 4.69 -19.78 0.70
CA GLU A 107 4.31 -20.03 -0.70
C GLU A 107 2.84 -20.45 -0.82
N SER A 108 2.30 -21.14 0.19
CA SER A 108 0.89 -21.53 0.22
C SER A 108 -0.08 -20.32 0.35
N LEU A 109 0.42 -19.18 0.82
CA LEU A 109 -0.37 -17.95 0.95
C LEU A 109 -0.54 -17.20 -0.38
N ARG A 110 0.39 -17.41 -1.32
CA ARG A 110 0.41 -16.77 -2.64
C ARG A 110 -0.89 -17.07 -3.39
N HIS A 111 -1.47 -16.03 -3.99
CA HIS A 111 -2.61 -16.24 -4.86
C HIS A 111 -2.19 -17.09 -6.08
N PRO A 112 -3.00 -18.07 -6.54
CA PRO A 112 -2.63 -18.92 -7.68
C PRO A 112 -2.22 -18.17 -8.93
N GLU A 113 -2.91 -17.08 -9.27
CA GLU A 113 -2.56 -16.22 -10.43
C GLU A 113 -1.13 -15.64 -10.31
N ALA A 114 -0.68 -15.37 -9.09
CA ALA A 114 0.62 -14.77 -8.83
C ALA A 114 1.80 -15.75 -8.94
N ARG A 115 1.54 -17.00 -9.37
CA ARG A 115 2.59 -17.96 -9.77
C ARG A 115 3.10 -17.70 -11.19
N ASP A 116 2.37 -16.91 -11.97
CA ASP A 116 2.79 -16.44 -13.28
C ASP A 116 3.49 -15.07 -13.15
N MET A 117 4.53 -14.84 -13.94
CA MET A 117 5.18 -13.52 -14.00
C MET A 117 4.25 -12.45 -14.60
N ASP A 118 3.37 -12.84 -15.54
CA ASP A 118 2.45 -11.91 -16.20
C ASP A 118 1.52 -11.23 -15.20
N TYR A 119 1.15 -11.93 -14.12
CA TYR A 119 0.40 -11.36 -13.02
C TYR A 119 1.07 -10.10 -12.44
N TYR A 120 2.38 -10.13 -12.20
CA TYR A 120 3.07 -8.98 -11.58
C TYR A 120 3.17 -7.80 -12.55
N ILE A 121 3.35 -8.07 -13.84
CA ILE A 121 3.37 -7.03 -14.88
C ILE A 121 2.00 -6.36 -14.99
N LEU A 122 0.93 -7.16 -15.02
CA LEU A 122 -0.45 -6.67 -15.10
C LEU A 122 -0.85 -5.94 -13.81
N GLY A 123 -0.52 -6.48 -12.64
CA GLY A 123 -0.79 -5.87 -11.34
C GLY A 123 -0.07 -4.53 -11.19
N ARG A 124 1.20 -4.46 -11.60
CA ARG A 124 1.95 -3.21 -11.67
C ARG A 124 1.22 -2.17 -12.54
N LYS A 125 0.84 -2.53 -13.77
CA LYS A 125 0.13 -1.62 -14.70
C LYS A 125 -1.21 -1.16 -14.13
N ALA A 126 -1.94 -2.05 -13.46
CA ALA A 126 -3.19 -1.71 -12.79
C ALA A 126 -2.96 -0.63 -11.71
N ILE A 127 -1.96 -0.81 -10.85
CA ILE A 127 -1.62 0.17 -9.81
C ILE A 127 -1.12 1.49 -10.43
N GLU A 128 -0.25 1.43 -11.44
CA GLU A 128 0.20 2.61 -12.17
C GLU A 128 -0.99 3.41 -12.73
N SER A 129 -1.96 2.76 -13.35
CA SER A 129 -3.13 3.44 -13.94
C SER A 129 -3.93 4.28 -12.94
N VAL A 130 -3.92 3.90 -11.65
CA VAL A 130 -4.60 4.64 -10.57
C VAL A 130 -3.85 5.94 -10.22
N PHE A 131 -2.53 5.87 -10.15
CA PHE A 131 -1.70 6.94 -9.59
C PHE A 131 -0.97 7.78 -10.64
N LEU A 132 -0.86 7.31 -11.89
CA LEU A 132 -0.28 8.04 -13.01
C LEU A 132 -0.91 9.43 -13.24
N PRO A 133 -2.25 9.60 -13.17
CA PRO A 133 -2.88 10.91 -13.31
C PRO A 133 -2.59 11.88 -12.16
N THR A 134 -1.91 11.41 -11.10
CA THR A 134 -1.56 12.21 -9.92
C THR A 134 -0.08 12.62 -9.94
N ARG A 135 0.35 13.38 -8.93
CA ARG A 135 1.78 13.66 -8.70
C ARG A 135 2.49 12.60 -7.86
N MET A 136 1.77 11.58 -7.38
CA MET A 136 2.37 10.52 -6.57
C MET A 136 3.26 9.64 -7.45
N ARG A 137 4.49 9.37 -6.98
CA ARG A 137 5.46 8.50 -7.64
C ARG A 137 6.07 7.55 -6.62
N PRO A 138 6.37 6.29 -7.00
CA PRO A 138 7.09 5.38 -6.12
C PRO A 138 8.48 5.96 -5.85
N ARG A 139 8.92 5.82 -4.59
CA ARG A 139 10.28 6.20 -4.18
C ARG A 139 11.05 4.93 -3.90
N SER A 140 12.27 4.86 -4.44
CA SER A 140 13.14 3.68 -4.33
C SER A 140 13.44 3.30 -2.88
N TRP A 141 13.64 4.28 -2.00
CA TRP A 141 13.91 4.05 -0.58
C TRP A 141 12.67 3.63 0.24
N GLU A 142 11.46 3.98 -0.20
CA GLU A 142 10.20 3.58 0.46
C GLU A 142 9.67 2.24 -0.07
N ASN A 143 10.00 1.89 -1.33
CA ASN A 143 9.57 0.66 -1.99
C ASN A 143 10.76 -0.27 -2.25
N TYR A 144 11.34 -0.79 -1.17
CA TYR A 144 12.58 -1.59 -1.23
C TYR A 144 12.49 -2.85 -2.12
N ARG A 145 11.27 -3.35 -2.39
CA ARG A 145 11.01 -4.51 -3.26
C ARG A 145 9.86 -4.23 -4.23
N ALA A 146 9.86 -3.02 -4.80
CA ALA A 146 8.82 -2.59 -5.71
C ALA A 146 8.84 -3.36 -7.04
N PRO A 147 7.69 -3.47 -7.73
CA PRO A 147 7.65 -3.83 -9.15
C PRO A 147 8.32 -2.78 -10.06
N TRP A 148 8.77 -1.65 -9.51
CA TRP A 148 9.40 -0.52 -10.20
C TRP A 148 10.87 -0.39 -9.79
N SER A 149 11.76 -1.10 -10.48
CA SER A 149 13.20 -0.99 -10.28
C SER A 149 13.86 0.07 -11.17
N THR A 150 13.30 0.33 -12.36
CA THR A 150 13.93 1.23 -13.36
C THR A 150 12.98 2.24 -13.99
N ALA A 151 11.66 2.00 -13.97
CA ALA A 151 10.69 2.86 -14.65
C ALA A 151 9.30 2.82 -14.00
N TYR A 152 8.52 3.90 -14.15
CA TYR A 152 7.11 4.05 -13.75
C TYR A 152 6.36 4.84 -14.82
N GLY A 153 5.24 4.31 -15.34
CA GLY A 153 4.47 5.01 -16.38
C GLY A 153 5.19 5.18 -17.71
N GLY A 154 6.16 4.31 -18.02
CA GLY A 154 7.02 4.44 -19.19
C GLY A 154 8.20 5.41 -19.03
N GLU A 155 8.26 6.15 -17.93
CA GLU A 155 9.37 7.06 -17.62
C GLU A 155 10.40 6.37 -16.72
N ARG A 156 11.68 6.62 -16.94
CA ARG A 156 12.75 6.10 -16.08
C ARG A 156 12.64 6.75 -14.70
N LEU A 157 12.75 5.95 -13.64
CA LEU A 157 12.84 6.48 -12.28
C LEU A 157 14.28 6.91 -12.02
N ASP A 158 14.45 8.11 -11.44
CA ASP A 158 15.75 8.54 -10.91
C ASP A 158 16.09 7.67 -9.69
N THR A 159 16.78 6.56 -9.93
CA THR A 159 17.37 5.77 -8.85
C THR A 159 18.52 6.56 -8.28
N ILE A 160 18.32 7.17 -7.11
CA ILE A 160 19.43 7.53 -6.22
C ILE A 160 20.08 6.19 -5.82
N ILE A 161 21.24 5.91 -6.43
CA ILE A 161 22.19 4.90 -5.95
C ILE A 161 23.06 5.59 -4.90
#